data_AF-D1AW80-F1
#
_entry.id   AF-D1AW80-F1
#
_cell.length_a   1.000
_cell.length_b   1.000
_cell.length_c   1.000
_cell.angle_alpha   90.00
_cell.angle_beta   90.00
_cell.angle_gamma   90.00
#
_symmetry.space_group_name_H-M   'P 1'
#
loop_
_entity.id
_entity.type
_entity.pdbx_description
1 polymer ?
#
loop_
_entity_poly.entity_id
_entity_poly.type
_entity_poly.pdbx_seq_one_letter_code
_entity_poly.pdbx_strand_id
1 'polypeptide(L)'
;MPNAQCGQFVLLPDLKKGVFIYSLKNKTNENEYSRMIVNFMNRNFNEFCNSGTTGLDINMPKSVFYNWIIKYYREKGVEFFITKDMDKFLIVPIDQFSKYFDVKAKYREKKRGSSSLTNSNKYDFENAMNKSGINFNFNELDIMSDKYLDGIKVNGNKYDYLIIQKGNNYKVRKLSNTRNANVIFSIKLMDYDLE
;
A
#
# COMPACT_ATOMS: atom_id res chain seq x y z
N MET A 1 11.77 10.19 5.80
CA MET A 1 10.99 10.19 7.07
C MET A 1 11.56 9.10 7.96
N PRO A 2 11.66 9.31 9.28
CA PRO A 2 12.21 8.32 10.20
C PRO A 2 11.35 7.06 10.34
N ASN A 3 10.05 7.13 10.03
CA ASN A 3 9.18 5.96 9.93
C ASN A 3 8.56 5.90 8.53
N ALA A 4 8.62 4.74 7.87
CA ALA A 4 8.08 4.58 6.52
C ALA A 4 7.69 3.12 6.20
N GLN A 5 6.93 2.93 5.13
CA GLN A 5 6.79 1.60 4.49
C GLN A 5 7.91 1.42 3.46
N CYS A 6 8.47 0.22 3.35
CA CYS A 6 9.70 -0.02 2.58
C CYS A 6 9.55 -1.23 1.62
N GLY A 7 8.57 -1.13 0.72
CA GLY A 7 8.27 -2.18 -0.25
C GLY A 7 7.19 -3.17 0.21
N GLN A 8 6.67 -3.91 -0.76
CA GLN A 8 5.63 -4.92 -0.56
C GLN A 8 5.56 -5.89 -1.75
N PHE A 9 5.01 -7.08 -1.52
CA PHE A 9 4.62 -8.02 -2.57
C PHE A 9 3.32 -8.74 -2.20
N VAL A 10 2.51 -9.07 -3.22
CA VAL A 10 1.21 -9.72 -3.05
C VAL A 10 1.40 -11.24 -3.04
N LEU A 11 0.74 -11.88 -2.07
CA LEU A 11 0.60 -13.33 -2.01
C LEU A 11 -0.89 -13.70 -2.06
N LEU A 12 -1.21 -14.71 -2.86
CA LEU A 12 -2.57 -15.21 -3.03
C LEU A 12 -2.70 -16.56 -2.32
N PRO A 13 -3.65 -16.74 -1.39
CA PRO A 13 -3.85 -18.04 -0.74
C PRO A 13 -4.46 -19.05 -1.73
N ASP A 14 -3.84 -20.22 -1.85
CA ASP A 14 -4.42 -21.42 -2.47
C ASP A 14 -5.01 -22.29 -1.36
N LEU A 15 -6.32 -22.12 -1.13
CA LEU A 15 -7.04 -22.83 -0.07
C LEU A 15 -7.08 -24.35 -0.30
N LYS A 16 -6.92 -24.82 -1.55
CA LYS A 16 -6.93 -26.26 -1.83
C LYS A 16 -5.61 -26.90 -1.43
N LYS A 17 -4.50 -26.20 -1.66
CA LYS A 17 -3.16 -26.69 -1.35
C LYS A 17 -2.68 -26.28 0.06
N GLY A 18 -3.35 -25.34 0.71
CA GLY A 18 -2.94 -24.82 2.01
C GLY A 18 -1.63 -24.02 1.94
N VAL A 19 -1.40 -23.30 0.83
CA VAL A 19 -0.16 -22.54 0.61
C VAL A 19 -0.44 -21.17 0.00
N PHE A 20 0.49 -20.24 0.20
CA PHE A 20 0.52 -18.95 -0.47
C PHE A 20 1.29 -19.03 -1.78
N ILE A 21 0.74 -18.40 -2.81
CA ILE A 21 1.33 -18.29 -4.14
C ILE A 21 1.78 -16.85 -4.37
N TYR A 22 3.03 -16.70 -4.82
CA TYR A 22 3.55 -15.39 -5.23
C TYR A 22 2.79 -14.88 -6.45
N SER A 23 2.19 -13.69 -6.34
CA SER A 23 1.35 -13.16 -7.42
C SER A 23 2.16 -12.86 -8.68
N LEU A 24 1.73 -13.41 -9.81
CA LEU A 24 2.29 -13.10 -11.13
C LEU A 24 2.12 -11.61 -11.54
N LYS A 25 1.25 -10.87 -10.83
CA LYS A 25 1.04 -9.43 -11.02
C LYS A 25 1.94 -8.56 -10.15
N ASN A 26 2.85 -9.16 -9.38
CA ASN A 26 3.87 -8.40 -8.67
C ASN A 26 4.81 -7.71 -9.67
N LYS A 27 5.27 -6.51 -9.32
CA LYS A 27 6.20 -5.73 -10.16
C LYS A 27 7.65 -6.21 -10.05
N THR A 28 7.92 -7.12 -9.12
CA THR A 28 9.23 -7.68 -8.85
C THR A 28 9.14 -9.19 -8.89
N ASN A 29 10.16 -9.81 -9.44
CA ASN A 29 10.26 -11.27 -9.48
C ASN A 29 10.42 -11.84 -8.08
N GLU A 30 10.01 -13.08 -7.92
CA GLU A 30 10.29 -13.82 -6.70
C GLU A 30 11.80 -14.04 -6.57
N ASN A 31 12.35 -13.72 -5.40
CA ASN A 31 13.73 -13.99 -5.03
C ASN A 31 13.81 -14.97 -3.84
N GLU A 32 15.03 -15.33 -3.44
CA GLU A 32 15.26 -16.26 -2.32
C GLU A 32 14.65 -15.80 -1.00
N TYR A 33 14.70 -14.50 -0.70
CA TYR A 33 14.16 -13.94 0.54
C TYR A 33 12.64 -13.94 0.53
N SER A 34 12.00 -13.64 -0.60
CA SER A 34 10.54 -13.82 -0.71
C SER A 34 10.13 -15.28 -0.59
N ARG A 35 10.92 -16.24 -1.11
CA ARG A 35 10.67 -17.67 -0.89
C ARG A 35 10.79 -18.07 0.56
N MET A 36 11.80 -17.56 1.29
CA MET A 36 11.94 -17.80 2.73
C MET A 36 10.73 -17.29 3.51
N ILE A 37 10.23 -16.10 3.18
CA ILE A 37 9.03 -15.52 3.80
C ILE A 37 7.79 -16.36 3.48
N VAL A 38 7.60 -16.74 2.20
CA VAL A 38 6.48 -17.58 1.77
C VAL A 38 6.52 -18.94 2.48
N ASN A 39 7.68 -19.57 2.60
CA ASN A 39 7.85 -20.84 3.30
C ASN A 39 7.51 -20.71 4.79
N PHE A 40 7.93 -19.63 5.45
CA PHE A 40 7.54 -19.33 6.82
C PHE A 40 6.03 -19.19 6.96
N MET A 41 5.39 -18.45 6.06
CA MET A 41 3.93 -18.27 6.08
C MET A 41 3.18 -19.57 5.78
N ASN A 42 3.67 -20.41 4.87
CA ASN A 42 3.05 -21.70 4.54
C ASN A 42 3.06 -22.67 5.72
N ARG A 43 4.09 -22.64 6.56
CA ARG A 43 4.13 -23.42 7.81
C ARG A 43 3.07 -22.98 8.82
N ASN A 44 2.57 -21.75 8.70
CA ASN A 44 1.58 -21.14 9.57
C ASN A 44 0.34 -20.69 8.77
N PHE A 45 -0.02 -21.43 7.72
CA PHE A 45 -0.96 -20.99 6.68
C PHE A 45 -2.30 -20.51 7.24
N ASN A 46 -2.88 -21.29 8.16
CA ASN A 46 -4.20 -21.01 8.73
C ASN A 46 -4.25 -19.68 9.50
N GLU A 47 -3.18 -19.32 10.20
CA GLU A 47 -3.12 -18.06 10.94
C GLU A 47 -3.05 -16.86 9.98
N PHE A 48 -2.17 -16.94 8.99
CA PHE A 48 -2.00 -15.87 8.01
C PHE A 48 -3.21 -15.70 7.09
N CYS A 49 -3.85 -16.81 6.69
CA CYS A 49 -5.03 -16.78 5.82
C CYS A 49 -6.22 -16.04 6.46
N ASN A 50 -6.32 -16.03 7.80
CA ASN A 50 -7.41 -15.41 8.55
C ASN A 50 -7.06 -14.00 9.10
N SER A 51 -5.94 -13.41 8.69
CA SER A 51 -5.39 -12.17 9.29
C SER A 51 -6.12 -10.87 8.92
N GLY A 52 -6.97 -10.87 7.90
CA GLY A 52 -7.81 -9.73 7.51
C GLY A 52 -7.04 -8.42 7.31
N THR A 53 -7.67 -7.29 7.67
CA THR A 53 -7.12 -5.93 7.48
C THR A 53 -6.10 -5.51 8.54
N THR A 54 -6.25 -6.00 9.78
CA THR A 54 -5.30 -5.80 10.88
C THR A 54 -3.94 -6.44 10.55
N GLY A 55 -3.98 -7.59 9.89
CA GLY A 55 -2.83 -8.37 9.50
C GLY A 55 -2.15 -9.09 10.65
N LEU A 56 -1.16 -9.91 10.30
CA LEU A 56 -0.34 -10.69 11.22
C LEU A 56 1.14 -10.41 10.99
N ASP A 57 1.88 -10.19 12.07
CA ASP A 57 3.32 -9.96 12.01
C ASP A 57 4.06 -11.23 11.59
N ILE A 58 5.09 -11.07 10.77
CA ILE A 58 5.93 -12.17 10.30
C ILE A 58 7.17 -12.20 11.18
N ASN A 59 7.19 -13.12 12.15
CA ASN A 59 8.26 -13.21 13.14
C ASN A 59 9.35 -14.18 12.70
N MET A 60 10.28 -13.70 11.86
CA MET A 60 11.45 -14.46 11.40
C MET A 60 12.73 -13.59 11.46
N PRO A 61 13.93 -14.14 11.23
CA PRO A 61 15.17 -13.36 11.32
C PRO A 61 15.14 -12.10 10.43
N LYS A 62 15.41 -10.93 11.02
CA LYS A 62 15.36 -9.64 10.33
C LYS A 62 16.32 -9.55 9.14
N SER A 63 17.41 -10.32 9.15
CA SER A 63 18.34 -10.45 8.02
C SER A 63 17.64 -10.82 6.72
N VAL A 64 16.59 -11.63 6.76
CA VAL A 64 15.77 -11.97 5.58
C VAL A 64 15.07 -10.72 5.03
N PHE A 65 14.53 -9.89 5.91
CA PHE A 65 13.84 -8.65 5.51
C PHE A 65 14.81 -7.60 4.99
N TYR A 66 15.95 -7.41 5.68
CA TYR A 66 17.01 -6.51 5.22
C TYR A 66 17.48 -6.88 3.82
N ASN A 67 17.80 -8.16 3.60
CA ASN A 67 18.30 -8.60 2.31
C ASN A 67 17.22 -8.55 1.21
N TRP A 68 15.96 -8.80 1.55
CA TRP A 68 14.85 -8.60 0.62
C TRP A 68 14.76 -7.13 0.18
N ILE A 69 14.81 -6.18 1.12
CA ILE A 69 14.74 -4.74 0.86
C ILE A 69 15.94 -4.28 0.01
N ILE A 70 17.15 -4.66 0.42
CA ILE A 70 18.39 -4.32 -0.30
C ILE A 70 18.30 -4.81 -1.75
N LYS A 71 17.93 -6.08 -1.96
CA LYS A 71 17.77 -6.65 -3.30
C LYS A 71 16.69 -5.92 -4.12
N TYR A 72 15.52 -5.68 -3.51
CA TYR A 72 14.40 -4.98 -4.15
C TYR A 72 14.76 -3.58 -4.64
N TYR A 73 15.54 -2.83 -3.87
CA TYR A 73 15.96 -1.47 -4.23
C TYR A 73 17.17 -1.45 -5.18
N ARG A 74 18.14 -2.38 -5.03
CA ARG A 74 19.23 -2.54 -5.99
C ARG A 74 18.72 -2.87 -7.40
N GLU A 75 17.71 -3.73 -7.52
CA GLU A 75 17.06 -4.04 -8.80
C GLU A 75 16.40 -2.83 -9.47
N LYS A 76 16.19 -1.73 -8.73
CA LYS A 76 15.66 -0.45 -9.24
C LYS A 76 16.76 0.59 -9.46
N GLY A 77 18.02 0.22 -9.32
CA GLY A 77 19.16 1.14 -9.43
C GLY A 77 19.28 2.11 -8.26
N VAL A 78 18.77 1.77 -7.08
CA VAL A 78 18.92 2.62 -5.88
C VAL A 78 20.22 2.27 -5.16
N GLU A 79 21.07 3.28 -4.98
CA GLU A 79 22.37 3.16 -4.30
C GLU A 79 22.36 3.76 -2.88
N PHE A 80 21.53 4.78 -2.66
CA PHE A 80 21.44 5.50 -1.38
C PHE A 80 20.00 5.74 -0.96
N PHE A 81 19.78 5.76 0.35
CA PHE A 81 18.57 6.26 0.99
C PHE A 81 18.84 7.63 1.59
N ILE A 82 17.85 8.50 1.57
CA ILE A 82 17.88 9.75 2.33
C ILE A 82 16.76 9.74 3.35
N THR A 83 17.08 10.08 4.59
CA THR A 83 16.11 10.32 5.64
C THR A 83 16.44 11.62 6.39
N LYS A 84 15.55 12.00 7.30
CA LYS A 84 15.73 13.15 8.17
C LYS A 84 15.71 12.64 9.60
N ASP A 85 16.76 12.96 10.33
CA ASP A 85 16.80 12.84 11.79
C ASP A 85 16.79 14.24 12.38
N MET A 86 15.74 14.55 13.13
CA MET A 86 15.45 15.93 13.59
C MET A 86 15.51 16.93 12.41
N ASP A 87 16.54 17.78 12.37
CA ASP A 87 16.78 18.78 11.31
C ASP A 87 17.96 18.47 10.39
N LYS A 88 18.57 17.29 10.51
CA LYS A 88 19.70 16.87 9.68
C LYS A 88 19.26 15.83 8.65
N PHE A 89 19.77 15.97 7.44
CA PHE A 89 19.66 14.93 6.44
C PHE A 89 20.72 13.86 6.67
N LEU A 90 20.29 12.62 6.66
CA LEU A 90 21.15 11.45 6.71
C LEU A 90 21.06 10.73 5.37
N ILE A 91 22.21 10.54 4.72
CA ILE A 91 22.35 9.77 3.48
C ILE A 91 22.99 8.44 3.84
N VAL A 92 22.26 7.35 3.58
CA VAL A 92 22.64 5.99 3.96
C VAL A 92 22.92 5.18 2.70
N PRO A 93 24.13 4.63 2.51
CA PRO A 93 24.39 3.66 1.46
C PRO A 93 23.48 2.44 1.63
N ILE A 94 22.92 1.91 0.54
CA ILE A 94 21.99 0.77 0.60
C ILE A 94 22.58 -0.46 1.30
N ASP A 95 23.89 -0.64 1.25
CA ASP A 95 24.60 -1.77 1.86
C ASP A 95 24.73 -1.65 3.38
N GLN A 96 24.52 -0.44 3.91
CA GLN A 96 24.51 -0.17 5.34
C GLN A 96 23.09 -0.07 5.90
N PHE A 97 22.06 -0.36 5.09
CA PHE A 97 20.66 -0.19 5.46
C PHE A 97 20.30 -0.79 6.83
N SER A 98 20.80 -1.99 7.13
CA SER A 98 20.55 -2.69 8.39
C SER A 98 21.17 -2.03 9.62
N LYS A 99 22.17 -1.15 9.45
CA LYS A 99 22.77 -0.37 10.55
C LYS A 99 21.89 0.79 10.99
N TYR A 100 21.07 1.33 10.09
CA TYR A 100 20.30 2.55 10.34
C TYR A 100 18.80 2.31 10.54
N PHE A 101 18.25 1.24 9.98
CA PHE A 101 16.81 0.98 10.05
C PHE A 101 16.48 -0.33 10.76
N ASP A 102 15.53 -0.28 11.68
CA ASP A 102 14.80 -1.46 12.14
C ASP A 102 13.75 -1.82 11.09
N VAL A 103 13.52 -3.12 10.87
CA VAL A 103 12.53 -3.61 9.91
C VAL A 103 11.56 -4.56 10.59
N LYS A 104 10.27 -4.32 10.35
CA LYS A 104 9.18 -5.24 10.63
C LYS A 104 8.44 -5.61 9.35
N ALA A 105 8.03 -6.86 9.24
CA ALA A 105 7.18 -7.34 8.16
C ALA A 105 5.84 -7.80 8.70
N LYS A 106 4.78 -7.50 7.95
CA LYS A 106 3.41 -7.90 8.27
C LYS A 106 2.73 -8.40 7.01
N TYR A 107 1.93 -9.46 7.13
CA TYR A 107 0.98 -9.85 6.09
C TYR A 107 -0.38 -9.24 6.42
N ARG A 108 -0.96 -8.45 5.51
CA ARG A 108 -2.29 -7.85 5.73
C ARG A 108 -3.05 -7.62 4.44
N GLU A 109 -4.37 -7.64 4.52
CA GLU A 109 -5.23 -7.12 3.46
C GLU A 109 -5.06 -5.60 3.31
N LYS A 110 -4.86 -5.16 2.07
CA LYS A 110 -4.85 -3.73 1.72
C LYS A 110 -5.80 -3.51 0.55
N LYS A 111 -6.78 -2.63 0.73
CA LYS A 111 -7.65 -2.14 -0.36
C LYS A 111 -6.75 -1.47 -1.40
N ARG A 112 -6.94 -1.78 -2.68
CA ARG A 112 -6.21 -1.11 -3.75
C ARG A 112 -6.55 0.38 -3.74
N GLY A 113 -5.59 1.21 -4.18
CA GLY A 113 -5.77 2.65 -4.26
C GLY A 113 -6.97 3.06 -5.11
N SER A 114 -7.41 4.30 -4.92
CA SER A 114 -8.47 4.90 -5.74
C SER A 114 -7.96 5.27 -7.13
N SER A 115 -8.86 5.35 -8.11
CA SER A 115 -8.59 5.90 -9.44
C SER A 115 -9.39 7.18 -9.66
N SER A 116 -9.05 7.96 -10.67
CA SER A 116 -9.91 9.06 -11.11
C SER A 116 -11.27 8.54 -11.62
N LEU A 117 -12.28 9.40 -11.56
CA LEU A 117 -13.53 9.22 -12.30
C LEU A 117 -13.24 9.15 -13.81
N THR A 118 -14.02 8.36 -14.53
CA THR A 118 -13.97 8.25 -16.00
C THR A 118 -15.39 8.23 -16.54
N ASN A 119 -15.58 8.52 -17.84
CA ASN A 119 -16.91 8.52 -18.47
C ASN A 119 -17.70 7.23 -18.22
N SER A 120 -17.03 6.07 -18.22
CA SER A 120 -17.66 4.76 -17.96
C SER A 120 -18.28 4.59 -16.57
N ASN A 121 -17.90 5.40 -15.58
CA ASN A 121 -18.41 5.34 -14.21
C ASN A 121 -19.01 6.66 -13.72
N LYS A 122 -19.19 7.63 -14.63
CA LYS A 122 -19.82 8.92 -14.36
C LYS A 122 -21.29 8.75 -13.96
N TYR A 123 -22.05 7.94 -14.68
CA TYR A 123 -23.46 7.67 -14.39
C TYR A 123 -23.68 7.00 -13.02
N ASP A 124 -22.80 6.08 -12.62
CA ASP A 124 -22.89 5.44 -11.30
C ASP A 124 -22.61 6.45 -10.17
N PHE A 125 -21.69 7.38 -10.39
CA PHE A 125 -21.41 8.49 -9.47
C PHE A 125 -22.56 9.49 -9.39
N GLU A 126 -23.14 9.90 -10.52
CA GLU A 126 -24.32 10.78 -10.57
C GLU A 126 -25.47 10.22 -9.75
N ASN A 127 -25.77 8.93 -9.93
CA ASN A 127 -26.79 8.25 -9.14
C ASN A 127 -26.45 8.24 -7.65
N ALA A 128 -25.18 8.08 -7.28
CA ALA A 128 -24.75 8.12 -5.88
C ALA A 128 -24.97 9.51 -5.24
N MET A 129 -24.65 10.58 -5.97
CA MET A 129 -24.85 11.96 -5.53
C MET A 129 -26.33 12.29 -5.36
N ASN A 130 -27.16 11.90 -6.34
CA ASN A 130 -28.61 12.11 -6.31
C ASN A 130 -29.26 11.38 -5.14
N LYS A 131 -28.89 10.11 -4.91
CA LYS A 131 -29.35 9.34 -3.74
C LYS A 131 -28.94 9.98 -2.41
N SER A 132 -27.81 10.68 -2.40
CA SER A 132 -27.29 11.39 -1.21
C SER A 132 -27.88 12.79 -1.06
N GLY A 133 -28.75 13.24 -1.98
CA GLY A 133 -29.33 14.58 -1.96
C GLY A 133 -28.32 15.71 -2.16
N ILE A 134 -27.20 15.42 -2.84
CA ILE A 134 -26.13 16.40 -3.06
C ILE A 134 -26.27 17.00 -4.45
N ASN A 135 -26.50 18.32 -4.50
CA ASN A 135 -26.53 19.07 -5.74
C ASN A 135 -25.12 19.43 -6.20
N PHE A 136 -24.87 19.26 -7.49
CA PHE A 136 -23.58 19.53 -8.11
C PHE A 136 -23.75 19.71 -9.62
N ASN A 137 -22.75 20.30 -10.26
CA ASN A 137 -22.62 20.38 -11.71
C ASN A 137 -21.29 19.76 -12.13
N PHE A 138 -21.26 19.12 -13.31
CA PHE A 138 -19.98 18.70 -13.88
C PHE A 138 -19.27 19.87 -14.54
N ASN A 139 -17.95 19.89 -14.33
CA ASN A 139 -17.01 20.59 -15.18
C ASN A 139 -16.06 19.52 -15.74
N GLU A 140 -16.37 19.01 -16.93
CA GLU A 140 -15.78 17.79 -17.50
C GLU A 140 -16.01 16.54 -16.63
N LEU A 141 -14.96 16.10 -15.92
CA LEU A 141 -14.94 14.98 -14.97
C LEU A 141 -14.75 15.43 -13.52
N ASP A 142 -14.44 16.70 -13.31
CA ASP A 142 -14.47 17.34 -12.00
C ASP A 142 -15.90 17.87 -11.74
N ILE A 143 -16.19 18.24 -10.49
CA ILE A 143 -17.50 18.75 -10.10
C ILE A 143 -17.38 20.11 -9.42
N MET A 144 -18.45 20.89 -9.54
CA MET A 144 -18.67 22.15 -8.83
C MET A 144 -19.93 22.02 -7.98
N SER A 145 -19.91 22.60 -6.79
CA SER A 145 -21.05 22.66 -5.89
C SER A 145 -20.94 23.89 -5.02
N ASP A 146 -22.09 24.49 -4.71
CA ASP A 146 -22.18 25.61 -3.76
C ASP A 146 -22.01 25.16 -2.31
N LYS A 147 -22.04 23.84 -2.08
CA LYS A 147 -21.79 23.23 -0.77
C LYS A 147 -20.33 22.79 -0.65
N TYR A 148 -19.82 22.78 0.57
CA TYR A 148 -18.53 22.18 0.89
C TYR A 148 -18.61 20.66 0.85
N LEU A 149 -17.87 20.02 -0.06
CA LEU A 149 -17.93 18.57 -0.30
C LEU A 149 -16.62 17.81 -0.05
N ASP A 150 -15.58 18.47 0.45
CA ASP A 150 -14.28 17.82 0.64
C ASP A 150 -14.38 16.67 1.65
N GLY A 151 -13.78 15.52 1.29
CA GLY A 151 -13.79 14.32 2.13
C GLY A 151 -15.09 13.52 2.12
N ILE A 152 -16.16 14.01 1.49
CA ILE A 152 -17.44 13.29 1.42
C ILE A 152 -17.29 12.01 0.60
N LYS A 153 -17.85 10.92 1.13
CA LYS A 153 -17.99 9.65 0.42
C LYS A 153 -19.44 9.39 0.04
N VAL A 154 -19.65 8.95 -1.19
CA VAL A 154 -20.95 8.53 -1.69
C VAL A 154 -20.86 7.11 -2.24
N ASN A 155 -21.90 6.32 -2.01
CA ASN A 155 -21.95 4.92 -2.43
C ASN A 155 -22.75 4.80 -3.73
N GLY A 156 -22.05 4.47 -4.82
CA GLY A 156 -22.68 4.04 -6.06
C GLY A 156 -23.11 2.59 -5.99
N ASN A 157 -23.79 2.12 -7.05
CA ASN A 157 -24.19 0.72 -7.13
C ASN A 157 -22.98 -0.18 -7.42
N LYS A 158 -21.98 0.33 -8.14
CA LYS A 158 -20.78 -0.42 -8.53
C LYS A 158 -19.56 -0.05 -7.71
N TYR A 159 -19.39 1.23 -7.39
CA TYR A 159 -18.22 1.72 -6.67
C TYR A 159 -18.59 2.74 -5.60
N ASP A 160 -17.74 2.84 -4.59
CA ASP A 160 -17.74 3.99 -3.70
C ASP A 160 -16.90 5.12 -4.31
N TYR A 161 -17.28 6.35 -4.04
CA TYR A 161 -16.58 7.54 -4.52
C TYR A 161 -16.19 8.44 -3.35
N LEU A 162 -15.04 9.11 -3.46
CA LEU A 162 -14.55 10.12 -2.54
C LEU A 162 -14.38 11.44 -3.30
N ILE A 163 -14.93 12.51 -2.74
CA ILE A 163 -14.84 13.86 -3.28
C ILE A 163 -13.66 14.58 -2.60
N ILE A 164 -12.79 15.21 -3.38
CA ILE A 164 -11.60 15.91 -2.88
C ILE A 164 -11.55 17.31 -3.48
N GLN A 165 -11.48 18.33 -2.63
CA GLN A 165 -11.35 19.72 -3.09
C GLN A 165 -10.00 19.93 -3.78
N LYS A 166 -10.04 20.61 -4.93
CA LYS A 166 -8.84 21.04 -5.65
C LYS A 166 -9.06 22.44 -6.23
N GLY A 167 -8.61 23.45 -5.50
CA GLY A 167 -8.90 24.84 -5.81
C GLY A 167 -10.40 25.12 -5.67
N ASN A 168 -11.02 25.66 -6.72
CA ASN A 168 -12.45 26.01 -6.74
C ASN A 168 -13.37 24.86 -7.19
N ASN A 169 -12.80 23.74 -7.62
CA ASN A 169 -13.54 22.56 -8.07
C ASN A 169 -13.26 21.36 -7.13
N TYR A 170 -13.97 20.26 -7.34
CA TYR A 170 -13.70 19.00 -6.67
C TYR A 170 -13.35 17.90 -7.67
N LYS A 171 -12.35 17.11 -7.32
CA LYS A 171 -12.01 15.86 -8.01
C LYS A 171 -12.76 14.70 -7.39
N VAL A 172 -13.23 13.80 -8.26
CA VAL A 172 -13.89 12.56 -7.83
C VAL A 172 -12.92 11.38 -7.95
N ARG A 173 -12.74 10.66 -6.85
CA ARG A 173 -11.92 9.45 -6.76
C ARG A 173 -12.81 8.22 -6.59
N LYS A 174 -12.77 7.32 -7.57
CA LYS A 174 -13.40 6.00 -7.49
C LYS A 174 -12.58 5.07 -6.60
N LEU A 175 -13.15 4.59 -5.51
CA LEU A 175 -12.50 3.67 -4.58
C LEU A 175 -12.53 2.24 -5.14
N SER A 176 -11.41 1.51 -5.06
CA SER A 176 -11.33 0.15 -5.62
C SER A 176 -11.96 -0.89 -4.72
N ASN A 177 -12.78 -1.79 -5.25
CA ASN A 177 -13.36 -2.90 -4.46
C ASN A 177 -12.35 -4.03 -4.18
N THR A 178 -11.22 -4.05 -4.87
CA THR A 178 -10.23 -5.13 -4.74
C THR A 178 -9.46 -5.00 -3.43
N ARG A 179 -9.49 -6.05 -2.62
CA ARG A 179 -8.68 -6.23 -1.42
C ARG A 179 -7.75 -7.40 -1.65
N ASN A 180 -6.46 -7.10 -1.77
CA ASN A 180 -5.44 -8.13 -1.87
C ASN A 180 -4.58 -8.06 -0.61
N ALA A 181 -4.20 -9.22 -0.09
CA ALA A 181 -3.25 -9.29 0.99
C ALA A 181 -1.81 -9.24 0.46
N ASN A 182 -0.96 -8.53 1.18
CA ASN A 182 0.44 -8.35 0.83
C ASN A 182 1.31 -8.53 2.07
N VAL A 183 2.51 -9.05 1.83
CA VAL A 183 3.64 -8.86 2.73
C VAL A 183 4.10 -7.42 2.54
N ILE A 184 4.14 -6.66 3.62
CA ILE A 184 4.56 -5.26 3.62
C ILE A 184 5.59 -5.02 4.70
N PHE A 185 6.63 -4.27 4.34
CA PHE A 185 7.72 -3.94 5.24
C PHE A 185 7.53 -2.54 5.78
N SER A 186 7.77 -2.37 7.08
CA SER A 186 7.82 -1.08 7.75
C SER A 186 9.20 -0.89 8.33
N ILE A 187 9.75 0.30 8.15
CA ILE A 187 11.07 0.68 8.66
C ILE A 187 10.95 1.80 9.67
N LYS A 188 11.83 1.76 10.66
CA LYS A 188 12.01 2.80 11.66
C LYS A 188 13.50 3.12 11.78
N LEU A 189 13.86 4.39 11.69
CA LEU A 189 15.21 4.88 11.96
C LEU A 189 15.58 4.52 13.41
N MET A 190 16.71 3.85 13.57
CA MET A 190 17.27 3.48 14.87
C MET A 190 18.16 4.60 15.39
N ASP A 191 18.53 4.50 16.67
CA ASP A 191 19.69 5.23 17.15
C ASP A 191 20.92 4.65 16.44
N TYR A 192 21.79 5.53 15.96
CA TYR A 192 22.99 5.17 15.22
C TYR A 192 24.17 5.98 15.74
N ASP A 193 25.34 5.35 15.74
CA ASP A 193 26.58 6.04 16.00
C ASP A 193 27.02 6.78 14.73
N LEU A 194 27.42 8.04 14.90
CA LEU A 194 28.14 8.77 13.86
C LEU A 194 29.61 8.34 13.98
N GLU A 195 30.05 7.45 13.09
CA GLU A 195 31.49 7.21 12.85
C GLU A 195 32.16 8.46 12.23
#